data_AF-U6SRF8-F1
#
_entry.id   AF-U6SRF8-F1
#
_cell.length_a   1.000
_cell.length_b   1.000
_cell.length_c   1.000
_cell.angle_alpha   90.00
_cell.angle_beta   90.00
_cell.angle_gamma   90.00
#
_symmetry.space_group_name_H-M   'P 1'
#
loop_
_entity.id
_entity.type
_entity.pdbx_description
1 polymer ?
#
loop_
_entity_poly.entity_id
_entity_poly.type
_entity_poly.pdbx_seq_one_letter_code
_entity_poly.pdbx_strand_id
1 'polypeptide(L)' 'MNSKTKVLITFVCSLLIFAVGMFRILTESLSSTPLFVGYIFVIAGLIGVVANGLILRKVRVN' A
#
# COMPACT_ATOMS: atom_id res chain seq x y z
N MET A 1 -5.24 7.86 -20.93
CA MET A 1 -5.76 7.48 -19.60
C MET A 1 -5.87 8.76 -18.77
N ASN A 2 -7.02 9.01 -18.13
CA ASN A 2 -7.23 10.26 -17.39
C ASN A 2 -6.30 10.32 -16.16
N SER A 3 -5.68 11.47 -15.91
CA SER A 3 -4.65 11.63 -14.86
C SER A 3 -5.19 11.25 -13.47
N LYS A 4 -6.46 11.59 -13.21
CA LYS A 4 -7.19 11.23 -11.98
C LYS A 4 -7.33 9.70 -11.82
N THR A 5 -7.68 9.00 -12.89
CA THR A 5 -7.81 7.53 -12.89
C THR A 5 -6.46 6.86 -12.61
N LYS A 6 -5.36 7.40 -13.15
CA LYS A 6 -4.00 6.88 -12.89
C LYS A 6 -3.63 6.98 -11.40
N VAL A 7 -3.88 8.12 -10.76
CA VAL A 7 -3.60 8.31 -9.32
C VAL A 7 -4.47 7.38 -8.47
N LEU A 8 -5.74 7.19 -8.84
CA LEU A 8 -6.64 6.29 -8.12
C LEU A 8 -6.18 4.82 -8.20
N ILE A 9 -5.78 4.34 -9.39
CA ILE A 9 -5.24 2.98 -9.57
C ILE A 9 -3.96 2.80 -8.75
N THR A 10 -3.06 3.79 -8.75
CA THR A 10 -1.80 3.72 -7.99
C THR A 10 -2.05 3.68 -6.48
N PHE A 11 -3.05 4.41 -6.00
CA PHE A 11 -3.48 4.39 -4.61
C PHE A 11 -4.07 3.03 -4.22
N VAL A 12 -4.95 2.46 -5.05
CA VAL A 12 -5.54 1.13 -4.84
C VAL A 12 -4.46 0.04 -4.83
N CYS A 13 -3.50 0.08 -5.76
CA CYS A 13 -2.38 -0.85 -5.76
C CYS A 13 -1.54 -0.77 -4.48
N SER A 14 -1.27 0.44 -3.99
CA SER A 14 -0.51 0.66 -2.75
C SER A 14 -1.26 0.12 -1.52
N LEU A 15 -2.59 0.30 -1.49
CA LEU A 15 -3.47 -0.28 -0.47
C LEU A 15 -3.48 -1.81 -0.49
N LEU A 16 -3.49 -2.43 -1.68
CA LEU A 16 -3.43 -3.88 -1.82
C LEU A 16 -2.09 -4.45 -1.33
N ILE A 17 -0.97 -3.80 -1.65
CA ILE A 17 0.36 -4.18 -1.15
C ILE A 17 0.40 -4.11 0.39
N PHE A 18 -0.16 -3.04 0.96
CA PHE A 18 -0.27 -2.89 2.40
C PHE A 18 -1.14 -3.98 3.05
N ALA A 19 -2.30 -4.27 2.46
CA ALA A 19 -3.24 -5.28 2.95
C ALA A 19 -2.63 -6.69 2.91
N VAL A 20 -1.89 -7.03 1.85
CA VAL A 20 -1.18 -8.32 1.74
C VAL A 20 -0.06 -8.44 2.78
N GLY A 21 0.69 -7.35 3.02
CA GLY A 21 1.70 -7.31 4.09
C GLY A 21 1.09 -7.51 5.47
N MET A 22 -0.02 -6.83 5.76
CA MET A 22 -0.77 -6.97 7.02
C MET A 22 -1.35 -8.37 7.18
N PHE A 23 -1.93 -8.93 6.12
CA PHE A 23 -2.45 -10.29 6.12
C PHE A 23 -1.34 -11.31 6.39
N ARG A 24 -0.15 -11.14 5.79
CA ARG A 24 1.01 -11.97 6.16
C ARG A 24 1.35 -11.85 7.63
N ILE A 25 1.53 -10.65 8.17
CA ILE A 25 1.92 -10.47 9.58
C ILE A 25 0.87 -11.06 10.54
N LEU A 26 -0.43 -10.88 10.25
CA LEU A 26 -1.52 -11.34 11.12
C LEU A 26 -1.77 -12.85 11.02
N THR A 27 -1.52 -13.47 9.87
CA THR A 27 -1.86 -14.89 9.62
C THR A 27 -0.65 -15.82 9.72
N GLU A 28 0.55 -15.30 9.45
CA GLU A 28 1.81 -16.05 9.38
C GLU A 28 2.55 -16.05 10.74
N SER A 29 1.79 -16.09 11.84
CA SER A 29 2.35 -16.25 13.20
C SER A 29 2.96 -17.65 13.45
N LEU A 30 2.78 -18.60 12.52
CA LEU A 30 3.04 -20.03 12.76
C LEU A 30 4.05 -20.70 11.81
N SER A 31 4.64 -20.01 10.82
CA SER A 31 5.53 -20.67 9.85
C SER A 31 6.93 -20.05 9.76
N SER A 32 7.91 -20.90 9.49
CA SER A 32 9.35 -20.65 9.36
C SER A 32 9.77 -19.68 8.23
N THR A 33 8.82 -18.94 7.68
CA THR A 33 9.02 -17.90 6.67
C THR A 33 9.42 -16.59 7.34
N PRO A 34 10.41 -15.85 6.82
CA PRO A 34 10.90 -14.66 7.48
C PRO A 34 9.83 -13.55 7.45
N LEU A 35 9.26 -13.28 8.63
CA LEU A 35 8.36 -12.15 8.92
C LEU A 35 8.88 -10.80 8.39
N PHE A 36 10.20 -10.71 8.19
CA PHE A 36 10.89 -9.60 7.54
C PHE A 36 10.25 -9.13 6.23
N VAL A 37 9.81 -10.05 5.37
CA VAL A 37 9.17 -9.71 4.09
C VAL A 37 7.80 -9.07 4.31
N GLY A 38 7.05 -9.54 5.32
CA GLY A 38 5.78 -8.95 5.73
C GLY A 38 5.96 -7.51 6.17
N TYR A 39 6.97 -7.22 7.00
CA TYR A 39 7.29 -5.86 7.44
C TYR A 39 7.69 -4.94 6.28
N ILE A 40 8.50 -5.40 5.33
CA ILE A 40 8.84 -4.61 4.14
C ILE A 40 7.60 -4.27 3.33
N PHE A 41 6.70 -5.24 3.10
CA PHE A 41 5.45 -5.02 2.38
C PHE A 41 4.53 -4.01 3.08
N VAL A 42 4.41 -4.09 4.41
CA VAL A 42 3.62 -3.14 5.20
C VAL A 42 4.23 -1.75 5.16
N ILE A 43 5.54 -1.60 5.36
CA ILE A 43 6.20 -0.29 5.36
C ILE A 43 6.12 0.35 3.96
N ALA A 44 6.47 -0.40 2.91
CA ALA A 44 6.41 0.09 1.53
C ALA A 44 4.96 0.42 1.12
N GLY A 45 4.00 -0.43 1.48
CA GLY A 45 2.57 -0.19 1.26
C GLY A 45 2.08 1.07 1.96
N LEU A 46 2.46 1.29 3.22
CA LEU A 46 2.07 2.46 4.00
C LEU A 46 2.63 3.76 3.39
N ILE A 47 3.91 3.76 2.99
CA ILE A 47 4.54 4.89 2.28
C ILE A 47 3.79 5.18 0.98
N GLY A 48 3.47 4.14 0.20
CA GLY A 48 2.71 4.27 -1.04
C GLY A 48 1.31 4.86 -0.82
N VAL A 49 0.61 4.43 0.23
CA VAL A 49 -0.73 4.95 0.59
C VAL A 49 -0.64 6.42 1.01
N VAL A 50 0.31 6.79 1.87
CA VAL A 50 0.47 8.18 2.32
C VAL A 50 0.86 9.10 1.17
N ALA A 51 1.88 8.73 0.38
CA ALA A 51 2.35 9.54 -0.74
C ALA A 51 1.28 9.72 -1.82
N ASN A 52 0.65 8.61 -2.25
CA ASN A 52 -0.42 8.69 -3.24
C ASN A 52 -1.66 9.40 -2.69
N GLY A 53 -1.98 9.24 -1.40
CA GLY A 53 -3.07 9.94 -0.74
C GLY A 53 -2.88 11.45 -0.70
N LEU A 54 -1.65 11.92 -0.41
CA LEU A 54 -1.30 13.35 -0.45
C LEU A 54 -1.40 13.90 -1.89
N ILE A 55 -0.92 13.17 -2.89
CA ILE A 55 -1.03 13.55 -4.30
C ILE A 55 -2.50 13.62 -4.73
N LEU A 56 -3.32 12.63 -4.34
CA LEU A 56 -4.74 12.57 -4.67
C LEU A 56 -5.52 13.72 -4.00
N ARG A 57 -5.16 14.09 -2.76
CA ARG A 57 -5.70 15.29 -2.09
C ARG A 57 -5.34 16.57 -2.84
N LYS A 58 -4.09 16.71 -3.29
CA LYS A 58 -3.62 17.88 -4.06
C LYS A 58 -4.30 17.99 -5.43
N VAL A 59 -4.52 16.87 -6.12
CA VAL A 59 -5.22 16.78 -7.42
C VAL A 59 -6.73 17.02 -7.28
N ARG A 60 -7.33 16.79 -6.11
CA ARG A 60 -8.75 17.05 -5.86
C ARG A 60 -9.04 18.49 -5.42
N VAL A 61 -8.08 19.14 -4.75
CA VAL A 61 -8.23 20.51 -4.20
C VAL A 61 -7.91 21.59 -5.24
N ASN A 62 -7.20 21.25 -6.32
CA ASN A 62 -6.90 22.14 -7.45
C ASN A 62 -7.74 21.81 -8.68
#